data_AF-A0A537AUH9-F1
#
_entry.id   AF-A0A537AUH9-F1
#
_cell.length_a   1.000
_cell.length_b   1.000
_cell.length_c   1.000
_cell.angle_alpha   90.00
_cell.angle_beta   90.00
_cell.angle_gamma   90.00
#
_symmetry.space_group_name_H-M   'P 1'
#
loop_
_entity.id
_entity.type
_entity.pdbx_description
1 polymer ?
#
loop_
_entity_poly.entity_id
_entity_poly.type
_entity_poly.pdbx_seq_one_letter_code
_entity_poly.pdbx_strand_id
1 'polypeptide(L)' 'MTDLQLYLLVPLAPLAGAIVAGLGGRRIGRSGAHWVTIAGVAVSFAASCLIFLDVLDGAVFNGPVYTWLVSDGTRFEI' A
#
# COMPACT_ATOMS: atom_id res chain seq x y z
N MET A 1 -5.84 -14.14 2.66
CA MET A 1 -6.13 -12.81 2.06
C MET A 1 -6.39 -13.05 0.59
N THR A 2 -7.35 -12.37 -0.03
CA THR A 2 -7.46 -12.40 -1.49
C THR A 2 -6.27 -11.66 -2.10
N ASP A 3 -5.76 -12.07 -3.26
CA ASP A 3 -4.49 -11.55 -3.84
C ASP A 3 -4.46 -10.01 -3.90
N LEU A 4 -5.59 -9.39 -4.27
CA LEU A 4 -5.75 -7.93 -4.31
C LEU A 4 -5.54 -7.26 -2.94
N GLN A 5 -5.95 -7.88 -1.83
CA GLN A 5 -5.75 -7.32 -0.49
C GLN A 5 -4.27 -7.27 -0.11
N LEU A 6 -3.48 -8.25 -0.56
CA LEU A 6 -2.04 -8.28 -0.34
C LEU A 6 -1.35 -7.19 -1.17
N TYR A 7 -1.73 -7.01 -2.44
CA TYR A 7 -1.18 -5.97 -3.29
C TYR A 7 -1.51 -4.56 -2.78
N LEU A 8 -2.72 -4.34 -2.28
CA LEU A 8 -3.11 -3.06 -1.70
C LEU A 8 -2.42 -2.76 -0.37
N LEU A 9 -1.99 -3.78 0.37
CA LEU A 9 -1.26 -3.57 1.62
C LEU A 9 0.06 -2.82 1.40
N VAL A 10 0.71 -3.03 0.25
CA VAL A 10 2.00 -2.42 -0.11
C VAL A 10 1.92 -0.88 -0.07
N PRO A 11 0.98 -0.20 -0.77
CA PRO A 11 0.82 1.25 -0.66
C PRO A 11 0.05 1.69 0.59
N LEU A 12 -0.88 0.90 1.12
CA LEU A 12 -1.72 1.31 2.25
C LEU A 12 -0.96 1.35 3.59
N ALA A 13 -0.03 0.43 3.82
CA ALA A 13 0.77 0.41 5.04
C ALA A 13 1.61 1.70 5.27
N PRO A 14 2.42 2.18 4.29
CA PRO A 14 3.16 3.43 4.45
C PRO A 14 2.24 4.65 4.43
N LEU A 15 1.12 4.62 3.69
CA LEU A 15 0.11 5.69 3.74
C LEU A 15 -0.48 5.84 5.15
N ALA A 16 -0.81 4.73 5.81
CA ALA A 16 -1.29 4.76 7.19
C ALA A 16 -0.24 5.36 8.14
N GLY A 17 1.03 4.95 8.00
CA GLY A 17 2.14 5.54 8.77
C GLY A 17 2.29 7.05 8.51
N ALA A 18 2.17 7.49 7.25
CA ALA A 18 2.22 8.90 6.87
C ALA A 18 1.04 9.72 7.41
N ILE A 19 -0.18 9.17 7.42
CA ILE A 19 -1.36 9.81 8.01
C ILE A 19 -1.16 9.99 9.52
N VAL A 20 -0.69 8.94 10.20
CA VAL A 20 -0.42 8.98 11.65
C VAL A 20 0.68 10.00 11.96
N ALA A 21 1.77 10.01 11.22
CA ALA A 21 2.87 10.97 11.41
C ALA A 21 2.47 12.42 11.04
N GLY A 22 1.71 12.60 9.96
CA GLY A 22 1.31 13.91 9.45
C GLY A 22 0.23 14.59 10.28
N LEU A 23 -0.86 13.87 10.60
CA LEU A 23 -1.97 14.41 11.39
C LEU A 23 -1.74 14.30 12.91
N GLY A 24 -1.07 13.23 13.34
CA GLY A 24 -0.80 12.92 14.75
C GLY A 24 0.57 13.37 15.26
N GLY A 25 1.42 13.96 14.41
CA GLY A 25 2.83 14.25 14.71
C GLY A 25 3.08 15.04 16.00
N ARG A 26 2.20 15.98 16.34
CA ARG A 26 2.30 16.76 17.60
C ARG A 26 2.08 15.92 18.85
N ARG A 27 1.29 14.85 18.77
CA ARG A 27 0.98 13.95 19.91
C ARG A 27 2.04 12.87 20.09
N ILE A 28 2.60 12.36 19.00
CA ILE A 28 3.57 11.25 19.02
C ILE A 28 5.04 11.71 19.02
N GLY A 29 5.28 13.01 18.76
CA GLY A 29 6.61 13.60 18.72
C GLY A 29 7.49 13.09 17.57
N ARG A 30 8.74 13.58 17.52
CA ARG A 30 9.71 13.23 16.46
C ARG A 30 10.02 11.73 16.44
N SER A 31 10.16 11.12 17.61
CA SER A 31 10.54 9.71 17.70
C SER A 31 9.40 8.79 17.29
N GLY A 32 8.17 9.06 17.76
CA GLY A 32 7.00 8.32 17.33
C GLY A 32 6.77 8.44 15.83
N ALA A 33 6.93 9.65 15.27
CA ALA A 33 6.73 9.92 13.84
C ALA A 33 7.66 9.08 12.94
N HIS A 34 8.96 9.00 13.25
CA HIS A 34 9.85 8.17 12.44
C HIS A 34 9.59 6.66 12.66
N TRP A 35 9.19 6.24 13.85
CA TRP A 35 8.93 4.83 14.13
C TRP A 35 7.72 4.31 13.37
N VAL A 36 6.61 5.07 13.35
CA VAL A 36 5.40 4.65 12.63
C VAL A 36 5.61 4.63 11.12
N THR A 37 6.39 5.55 10.56
CA THR A 37 6.70 5.56 9.12
C THR A 37 7.65 4.42 8.74
N ILE A 38 8.69 4.16 9.55
CA ILE A 38 9.60 3.02 9.34
C ILE A 38 8.83 1.70 9.45
N ALA A 39 7.97 1.55 10.46
CA ALA A 39 7.15 0.35 10.62
C ALA A 39 6.21 0.14 9.43
N GLY A 40 5.56 1.20 8.93
CA GLY A 40 4.72 1.15 7.74
C GLY A 40 5.46 0.68 6.49
N VAL A 41 6.68 1.17 6.29
CA VAL A 41 7.55 0.73 5.18
C VAL A 41 8.04 -0.71 5.39
N ALA A 42 8.38 -1.11 6.62
CA ALA A 42 8.79 -2.48 6.92
C ALA A 42 7.69 -3.51 6.63
N VAL A 43 6.43 -3.18 6.95
CA VAL A 43 5.26 -4.01 6.60
C VAL A 43 5.08 -4.10 5.09
N SER A 44 5.22 -2.97 4.37
CA SER A 44 5.17 -2.92 2.91
C SER A 44 6.26 -3.79 2.25
N PHE A 45 7.48 -3.74 2.80
CA PHE A 45 8.59 -4.58 2.35
C PHE A 45 8.31 -6.06 2.56
N ALA A 46 7.82 -6.46 3.74
CA ALA A 46 7.47 -7.86 4.01
C ALA A 46 6.37 -8.36 3.05
N ALA A 47 5.33 -7.55 2.81
CA ALA A 47 4.29 -7.87 1.82
C ALA A 47 4.89 -8.01 0.40
N SER A 48 5.81 -7.12 0.03
CA SER A 48 6.50 -7.18 -1.28
C SER A 48 7.33 -8.46 -1.44
N CYS A 49 7.97 -8.96 -0.37
CA CYS A 49 8.66 -10.25 -0.39
C CYS A 49 7.71 -11.42 -0.62
N LEU A 50 6.53 -11.41 -0.01
CA LEU A 50 5.51 -12.45 -0.24
C LEU A 50 5.01 -12.43 -1.69
N ILE A 51 4.68 -11.25 -2.19
CA ILE A 51 4.25 -11.06 -3.58
C ILE A 51 5.35 -11.53 -4.56
N PHE A 52 6.61 -11.26 -4.24
CA PHE A 52 7.73 -11.71 -5.06
C PHE A 52 7.81 -13.24 -5.14
N LEU A 53 7.57 -13.95 -4.03
CA LEU A 53 7.50 -15.42 -4.05
C LEU A 53 6.34 -15.91 -4.91
N ASP A 54 5.15 -15.29 -4.79
CA ASP A 54 3.99 -15.65 -5.63
C ASP A 54 4.31 -15.47 -7.13
N VAL A 55 5.00 -14.37 -7.48
CA VAL A 55 5.41 -14.09 -8.86
C VAL A 55 6.44 -15.11 -9.37
N LEU A 56 7.39 -15.55 -8.52
CA LEU A 56 8.32 -16.62 -8.88
C LEU A 56 7.61 -17.96 -9.13
N ASP A 57 6.51 -18.22 -8.41
CA ASP A 57 5.64 -19.37 -8.62
C ASP A 57 4.67 -19.20 -9.81
N GLY A 58 4.79 -18.10 -10.57
CA GLY A 58 4.06 -17.84 -11.80
C GLY A 58 2.76 -17.05 -11.62
N ALA A 59 2.51 -16.47 -10.45
CA ALA A 59 1.37 -15.59 -10.24
C ALA A 59 1.50 -14.32 -11.10
N VAL A 60 0.40 -13.97 -11.77
CA VAL A 60 0.28 -12.75 -12.57
C VAL A 60 -1.02 -12.06 -12.20
N PHE A 61 -0.92 -10.77 -11.89
CA PHE A 61 -2.09 -9.91 -11.69
C PHE A 61 -2.05 -8.76 -12.69
N ASN A 62 -3.08 -8.69 -13.53
CA ASN A 62 -3.28 -7.62 -14.50
C ASN A 62 -4.78 -7.26 -14.52
N GLY A 63 -5.21 -6.61 -13.45
CA GLY A 63 -6.58 -6.16 -13.29
C GLY A 63 -6.64 -4.81 -12.60
N PRO A 64 -7.75 -4.07 -12.75
CA PRO A 64 -7.92 -2.78 -12.11
C PRO A 64 -8.15 -2.95 -10.60
N VAL A 65 -7.56 -2.07 -9.82
CA VAL A 65 -7.92 -1.80 -8.43
C VAL A 65 -9.27 -1.08 -8.37
N TYR A 66 -9.45 0.00 -9.15
CA TYR A 66 -10.72 0.73 -9.27
C TYR A 66 -10.79 1.60 -10.52
N THR A 67 -12.01 1.97 -10.93
CA THR A 67 -12.22 2.97 -12.00
C THR A 67 -12.12 4.38 -11.42
N TRP A 68 -11.09 5.13 -11.81
CA TRP A 68 -10.88 6.51 -11.37
C TRP A 68 -11.85 7.48 -12.05
N LEU A 69 -12.09 7.30 -13.35
CA LEU A 69 -12.88 8.23 -14.14
C LEU A 69 -13.51 7.52 -15.35
N VAL A 70 -14.69 7.96 -15.76
CA VAL A 70 -15.29 7.60 -17.06
C VAL A 70 -15.57 8.88 -17.83
N SER A 71 -14.94 9.03 -19.01
CA SER A 71 -15.14 10.17 -19.91
C SER A 71 -15.56 9.67 -21.28
N ASP A 72 -16.76 10.06 -21.72
CA ASP A 72 -17.30 9.70 -23.04
C ASP A 72 -17.13 8.21 -23.38
N GLY A 73 -17.49 7.34 -22.42
CA GLY A 73 -17.36 5.87 -22.55
C GLY A 73 -15.95 5.30 -22.31
N THR A 74 -14.92 6.14 -22.21
CA THR A 74 -13.55 5.73 -21.89
C THR A 74 -13.38 5.57 -20.39
N ARG A 75 -12.95 4.38 -19.93
CA ARG A 75 -12.66 4.09 -18.51
C ARG A 75 -11.18 4.31 -18.23
N PHE A 76 -10.90 5.13 -17.22
CA PHE A 76 -9.56 5.29 -16.65
C PHE A 76 -9.50 4.46 -15.38
N GLU A 77 -8.62 3.46 -15.38
CA GLU A 77 -8.48 2.49 -14.31
C GLU A 77 -7.08 2.59 -13.69
N ILE A 78 -7.02 2.31 -12.40
CA ILE A 78 -5.81 2.17 -11.60
C ILE A 78 -5.79 0.75 -11.11
#